data_AF-A0A8E1RJS4-F1
#
_entry.id   AF-A0A8E1RJS4-F1
#
_cell.length_a   1.000
_cell.length_b   1.000
_cell.length_c   1.000
_cell.angle_alpha   90.00
_cell.angle_beta   90.00
_cell.angle_gamma   90.00
#
_symmetry.space_group_name_H-M   'P 1'
#
loop_
_entity.id
_entity.type
_entity.pdbx_description
1 polymer ?
#
loop_
_entity_poly.entity_id
_entity_poly.type
_entity_poly.pdbx_seq_one_letter_code
_entity_poly.pdbx_strand_id
1 'polypeptide(L)'
;MEVIHLKKQLILLTGLIAGFTGLTLATSPQSVKAAGVYHTVKSKTANNTAFHWNGSTKAYLWNYNLTQKKHHLTNYPKTTWYASRVLKMTNGTKTGIFYYVSNKSGSVKGYAWKGYLTRGAYSSNSAANNNNTDKSTTTNWVTTDNPGGIPHPTKKELSALKSSYSDPYEEDAYDLGVTYYQDLPIIKDFMGTIYNSKLNSTKPDGSSNTKYIKVSVKPTDQQIQDLANGSLTFKQFVLADLNKQHIDLSAYKSWQINMSSTPIYQKANKQYAYPKFGDYTITLLAPQHQ
;
A
#
# COMPACT_ATOMS: atom_id res chain seq x y z
N MET A 1 37.03 7.21 -75.74
CA MET A 1 37.02 7.01 -74.28
C MET A 1 36.39 8.27 -73.71
N GLU A 2 35.09 8.14 -73.46
CA GLU A 2 34.14 9.11 -72.91
C GLU A 2 34.46 9.39 -71.41
N VAL A 3 34.14 10.49 -70.72
CA VAL A 3 33.32 11.69 -70.94
C VAL A 3 33.85 12.84 -70.06
N ILE A 4 33.47 14.03 -70.48
CA ILE A 4 33.67 15.38 -69.99
C ILE A 4 32.71 15.73 -68.82
N HIS A 5 32.90 16.91 -68.21
CA HIS A 5 31.95 17.81 -67.52
C HIS A 5 31.84 17.67 -65.98
N LEU A 6 32.17 18.66 -65.14
CA LEU A 6 31.91 20.12 -65.08
C LEU A 6 30.46 20.50 -64.70
N LYS A 7 30.38 21.21 -63.56
CA LYS A 7 29.40 22.22 -63.08
C LYS A 7 28.28 21.83 -62.08
N LYS A 8 28.42 22.48 -60.91
CA LYS A 8 27.43 23.13 -60.02
C LYS A 8 25.95 23.04 -60.47
N GLN A 9 25.05 22.64 -59.57
CA GLN A 9 24.11 23.51 -58.82
C GLN A 9 23.05 22.72 -58.03
N LEU A 10 22.56 23.40 -56.98
CA LEU A 10 21.50 23.10 -56.02
C LEU A 10 20.13 22.84 -56.67
N ILE A 11 19.40 21.79 -56.25
CA ILE A 11 17.92 21.72 -56.37
C ILE A 11 17.32 20.97 -55.16
N LEU A 12 16.47 21.67 -54.40
CA LEU A 12 15.44 21.09 -53.53
C LEU A 12 14.32 20.51 -54.40
N LEU A 13 13.85 19.30 -54.12
CA LEU A 13 12.52 18.88 -54.53
C LEU A 13 11.86 17.97 -53.48
N THR A 14 10.75 18.46 -52.95
CA THR A 14 9.79 17.76 -52.10
C THR A 14 9.07 16.70 -52.95
N GLY A 15 9.08 15.44 -52.52
CA GLY A 15 8.33 14.36 -53.13
C GLY A 15 7.80 13.41 -52.07
N LEU A 16 6.51 13.51 -51.78
CA LEU A 16 5.75 12.64 -50.89
C LEU A 16 5.19 11.48 -51.73
N ILE A 17 5.74 10.26 -51.61
CA ILE A 17 5.09 9.02 -52.08
C ILE A 17 5.30 7.93 -51.03
N ALA A 18 4.18 7.40 -50.55
CA ALA A 18 4.11 6.26 -49.65
C ALA A 18 4.60 4.99 -50.36
N GLY A 19 5.59 4.33 -49.76
CA GLY A 19 6.08 3.02 -50.15
C GLY A 19 6.54 2.26 -48.91
N PHE A 20 5.67 1.42 -48.38
CA PHE A 20 5.98 0.45 -47.34
C PHE A 20 6.92 -0.61 -47.94
N THR A 21 8.23 -0.50 -47.69
CA THR A 21 9.17 -1.62 -47.79
C THR A 21 10.08 -1.55 -46.57
N GLY A 22 10.20 -2.69 -45.88
CA GLY A 22 10.73 -2.79 -44.53
C GLY A 22 12.17 -2.30 -44.43
N LEU A 23 12.36 -1.15 -43.77
CA LEU A 23 13.63 -0.74 -43.24
C LEU A 23 13.81 -1.46 -41.89
N THR A 24 14.52 -2.59 -41.89
CA THR A 24 15.02 -3.18 -40.66
C THR A 24 16.04 -2.22 -40.06
N LEU A 25 15.60 -1.37 -39.13
CA LEU A 25 16.50 -0.68 -38.22
C LEU A 25 17.26 -1.77 -37.46
N ALA A 26 18.50 -2.02 -37.86
CA ALA A 26 19.45 -2.73 -37.04
C ALA A 26 19.66 -1.89 -35.78
N THR A 27 18.85 -2.15 -34.76
CA THR A 27 19.14 -1.68 -33.41
C THR A 27 20.41 -2.41 -33.00
N SER A 28 21.53 -1.69 -33.03
CA SER A 28 22.72 -2.15 -32.33
C SER A 28 22.29 -2.42 -30.90
N PRO A 29 22.49 -3.65 -30.36
CA PRO A 29 22.16 -3.91 -28.98
C PRO A 29 22.99 -2.95 -28.15
N GLN A 30 22.36 -1.93 -27.57
CA GLN A 30 23.00 -1.13 -26.54
C GLN A 30 23.49 -2.13 -25.50
N SER A 31 24.80 -2.17 -25.29
CA SER A 31 25.39 -2.93 -24.20
C SER A 31 24.70 -2.44 -22.93
N VAL A 32 23.85 -3.29 -22.35
CA VAL A 32 23.29 -3.06 -21.04
C VAL A 32 24.50 -3.06 -20.11
N LYS A 33 25.03 -1.87 -19.79
CA LYS A 33 26.10 -1.73 -18.81
C LYS A 33 25.66 -2.53 -17.60
N ALA A 34 26.43 -3.56 -17.27
CA ALA A 34 26.20 -4.34 -16.07
C ALA A 34 26.03 -3.36 -14.91
N ALA A 35 24.94 -3.51 -14.17
CA ALA A 35 24.66 -2.71 -12.99
C ALA A 35 25.91 -2.69 -12.09
N GLY A 36 26.51 -1.51 -11.89
CA GLY A 36 27.72 -1.37 -11.10
C GLY A 36 27.51 -1.71 -9.63
N VAL A 37 28.57 -1.57 -8.83
CA VAL A 37 28.45 -1.62 -7.38
C VAL A 37 27.68 -0.39 -6.88
N TYR A 38 26.78 -0.58 -5.91
CA TYR A 38 26.06 0.54 -5.32
C TYR A 38 27.00 1.40 -4.46
N HIS A 39 26.91 2.72 -4.64
CA HIS A 39 27.60 3.71 -3.82
C HIS A 39 26.59 4.73 -3.27
N THR A 40 26.96 5.36 -2.16
CA THR A 40 26.11 6.35 -1.49
C THR A 40 26.14 7.68 -2.23
N VAL A 41 24.97 8.19 -2.60
CA VAL A 41 24.77 9.53 -3.16
C VAL A 41 24.40 10.54 -2.07
N LYS A 42 23.61 10.11 -1.08
CA LYS A 42 23.20 10.95 0.05
C LYS A 42 23.05 10.11 1.30
N SER A 43 23.48 10.65 2.44
CA SER A 43 23.34 10.02 3.75
C SER A 43 22.61 10.95 4.72
N LYS A 44 21.74 10.40 5.56
CA LYS A 44 21.10 11.09 6.69
C LYS A 44 21.12 10.18 7.91
N THR A 45 21.43 10.73 9.08
CA THR A 45 21.29 10.01 10.36
C THR A 45 19.81 9.80 10.70
N ALA A 46 19.49 8.63 11.23
CA ALA A 46 18.18 8.31 11.77
C ALA A 46 18.31 8.09 13.28
N ASN A 47 17.34 8.60 14.04
CA ASN A 47 17.35 8.55 15.51
C ASN A 47 16.89 7.17 16.02
N ASN A 48 17.59 6.09 15.63
CA ASN A 48 17.23 4.70 15.96
C ASN A 48 15.74 4.39 15.76
N THR A 49 15.21 4.83 14.61
CA THR A 49 13.79 4.63 14.29
C THR A 49 13.50 3.14 14.17
N ALA A 50 12.48 2.66 14.87
CA ALA A 50 12.09 1.25 14.84
C ALA A 50 11.36 0.89 13.54
N PHE A 51 11.64 -0.31 13.05
CA PHE A 51 11.01 -0.96 11.90
C PHE A 51 10.82 -2.45 12.18
N HIS A 52 9.97 -3.11 11.40
CA HIS A 52 9.84 -4.56 11.34
C HIS A 52 9.75 -5.02 9.89
N TRP A 53 10.03 -6.30 9.66
CA TRP A 53 9.91 -6.92 8.34
C TRP A 53 8.46 -6.93 7.87
N ASN A 54 8.23 -6.60 6.60
CA ASN A 54 6.88 -6.44 6.05
C ASN A 54 6.27 -7.71 5.42
N GLY A 55 6.86 -8.88 5.64
CA GLY A 55 6.39 -10.14 5.03
C GLY A 55 7.02 -10.46 3.67
N SER A 56 7.86 -9.59 3.09
CA SER A 56 8.49 -9.88 1.79
C SER A 56 9.51 -11.03 1.85
N THR A 57 9.29 -12.09 1.08
CA THR A 57 10.22 -13.23 0.94
C THR A 57 11.53 -12.86 0.24
N LYS A 58 11.61 -11.69 -0.39
CA LYS A 58 12.80 -11.16 -1.07
C LYS A 58 13.63 -10.23 -0.18
N ALA A 59 13.28 -10.10 1.10
CA ALA A 59 13.90 -9.15 2.01
C ALA A 59 15.25 -9.68 2.54
N TYR A 60 16.33 -8.93 2.29
CA TYR A 60 17.67 -9.21 2.83
C TYR A 60 18.29 -7.98 3.49
N LEU A 61 19.16 -8.22 4.47
CA LEU A 61 20.18 -7.29 4.91
C LEU A 61 21.44 -7.52 4.09
N TRP A 62 21.96 -6.44 3.52
CA TRP A 62 23.11 -6.46 2.64
C TRP A 62 24.34 -5.83 3.31
N ASN A 63 25.53 -6.08 2.75
CA ASN A 63 26.72 -5.26 3.01
C ASN A 63 26.56 -3.85 2.42
N TYR A 64 27.46 -2.92 2.79
CA TYR A 64 27.41 -1.52 2.35
C TYR A 64 27.29 -1.34 0.83
N ASN A 65 28.00 -2.16 0.07
CA ASN A 65 28.05 -2.08 -1.39
C ASN A 65 26.90 -2.84 -2.10
N LEU A 66 25.99 -3.45 -1.34
CA LEU A 66 24.87 -4.26 -1.82
C LEU A 66 25.27 -5.44 -2.74
N THR A 67 26.48 -5.97 -2.58
CA THR A 67 27.01 -7.10 -3.34
C THR A 67 26.83 -8.44 -2.62
N GLN A 68 26.66 -8.42 -1.30
CA GLN A 68 26.55 -9.62 -0.47
C GLN A 68 25.32 -9.56 0.43
N LYS A 69 24.49 -10.61 0.36
CA LYS A 69 23.39 -10.86 1.30
C LYS A 69 24.00 -11.38 2.60
N LYS A 70 23.82 -10.65 3.70
CA LYS A 70 24.32 -11.03 5.03
C LYS A 70 23.28 -11.82 5.82
N HIS A 71 22.04 -11.36 5.78
CA HIS A 71 20.93 -11.98 6.51
C HIS A 71 19.67 -11.95 5.67
N HIS A 72 18.87 -13.01 5.74
CA HIS A 72 17.56 -13.05 5.12
C HIS A 72 16.50 -12.73 6.18
N LEU A 73 15.64 -11.74 5.93
CA LEU A 73 14.75 -11.21 6.97
C LEU A 73 13.65 -12.21 7.38
N THR A 74 13.34 -13.21 6.55
CA THR A 74 12.37 -14.26 6.93
C THR A 74 12.87 -15.13 8.08
N ASN A 75 14.19 -15.17 8.33
CA ASN A 75 14.78 -15.86 9.49
C ASN A 75 14.62 -15.04 10.78
N TYR A 76 14.15 -13.80 10.66
CA TYR A 76 13.97 -12.85 11.75
C TYR A 76 12.55 -12.26 11.74
N PRO A 77 11.50 -13.10 11.62
CA PRO A 77 10.14 -12.61 11.42
C PRO A 77 9.63 -11.82 12.63
N LYS A 78 10.24 -12.06 13.80
CA LYS A 78 9.91 -11.45 15.09
C LYS A 78 10.85 -10.35 15.57
N THR A 79 11.59 -9.74 14.65
CA THR A 79 12.67 -8.80 15.01
C THR A 79 12.27 -7.36 14.76
N THR A 80 12.46 -6.52 15.80
CA THR A 80 12.53 -5.07 15.66
C THR A 80 13.90 -4.65 15.16
N TRP A 81 13.90 -3.90 14.07
CA TRP A 81 15.06 -3.32 13.41
C TRP A 81 15.16 -1.83 13.72
N TYR A 82 16.28 -1.39 14.30
CA TYR A 82 16.53 0.01 14.61
C TYR A 82 17.37 0.64 13.51
N ALA A 83 16.78 1.56 12.75
CA ALA A 83 17.48 2.28 11.70
C ALA A 83 18.27 3.46 12.27
N SER A 84 19.59 3.43 12.09
CA SER A 84 20.49 4.51 12.51
C SER A 84 20.94 5.41 11.35
N ARG A 85 20.80 4.94 10.09
CA ARG A 85 21.10 5.73 8.89
C ARG A 85 20.12 5.45 7.75
N VAL A 86 19.87 6.48 6.94
CA VAL A 86 19.15 6.40 5.67
C VAL A 86 20.11 6.81 4.56
N LEU A 87 20.31 5.93 3.58
CA LEU A 87 21.17 6.17 2.43
C LEU A 87 20.35 6.18 1.15
N LYS A 88 20.57 7.19 0.30
CA LYS A 88 20.23 7.11 -1.12
C LYS A 88 21.45 6.55 -1.82
N MET A 89 21.31 5.38 -2.44
CA MET A 89 22.40 4.70 -3.13
C MET A 89 22.07 4.49 -4.60
N THR A 90 23.09 4.54 -5.46
CA THR A 90 22.97 4.26 -6.89
C THR A 90 24.11 3.38 -7.37
N ASN A 91 23.88 2.62 -8.43
CA ASN A 91 24.93 1.92 -9.17
C ASN A 91 25.13 2.48 -10.59
N GLY A 92 24.67 3.71 -10.82
CA GLY A 92 24.67 4.37 -12.13
C GLY A 92 23.43 4.11 -12.96
N THR A 93 22.71 3.00 -12.76
CA THR A 93 21.48 2.66 -13.51
C THR A 93 20.23 2.61 -12.63
N LYS A 94 20.36 2.20 -11.37
CA LYS A 94 19.27 2.06 -10.40
C LYS A 94 19.61 2.82 -9.14
N THR A 95 18.65 3.61 -8.67
CA THR A 95 18.74 4.36 -7.41
C THR A 95 17.70 3.84 -6.42
N GLY A 96 18.09 3.71 -5.15
CA GLY A 96 17.21 3.25 -4.08
C GLY A 96 17.47 3.92 -2.74
N ILE A 97 16.51 3.79 -1.82
CA ILE A 97 16.65 4.20 -0.43
C ILE A 97 16.88 2.95 0.42
N PHE A 98 17.93 2.99 1.23
CA PHE A 98 18.37 1.91 2.10
C PHE A 98 18.48 2.38 3.53
N TYR A 99 18.00 1.56 4.46
CA TYR A 99 18.15 1.77 5.89
C TYR A 99 19.30 0.91 6.40
N TYR A 100 20.26 1.51 7.09
CA TYR A 100 21.18 0.74 7.91
C TYR A 100 20.48 0.42 9.22
N VAL A 101 20.24 -0.87 9.44
CA VAL A 101 19.47 -1.36 10.58
C VAL A 101 20.27 -2.37 11.39
N SER A 102 19.95 -2.44 12.68
CA SER A 102 20.42 -3.49 13.58
C SER A 102 19.29 -4.01 14.46
N ASN A 103 19.37 -5.27 14.89
CA ASN A 103 18.53 -5.78 15.98
C ASN A 103 18.93 -5.13 17.32
N LYS A 104 18.13 -5.35 18.37
CA LYS A 104 18.35 -4.74 19.69
C LYS A 104 19.74 -5.02 20.27
N SER A 105 20.28 -6.22 20.08
CA SER A 105 21.62 -6.58 20.57
C SER A 105 22.77 -6.11 19.68
N GLY A 106 22.48 -5.59 18.49
CA GLY A 106 23.50 -5.18 17.51
C GLY A 106 24.25 -6.34 16.83
N SER A 107 23.90 -7.60 17.12
CA SER A 107 24.55 -8.78 16.56
C SER A 107 24.19 -9.04 15.10
N VAL A 108 22.97 -8.65 14.69
CA VAL A 108 22.48 -8.79 13.32
C VAL A 108 22.23 -7.40 12.75
N LYS A 109 22.95 -7.04 11.69
CA LYS A 109 22.91 -5.69 11.11
C LYS A 109 23.24 -5.69 9.61
N GLY A 110 22.80 -4.63 8.93
CA GLY A 110 23.11 -4.42 7.53
C GLY A 110 22.17 -3.43 6.85
N TYR A 111 22.24 -3.38 5.53
CA TYR A 111 21.44 -2.45 4.73
C TYR A 111 20.19 -3.15 4.20
N ALA A 112 19.03 -2.65 4.58
CA ALA A 112 17.74 -3.09 4.06
C ALA A 112 17.19 -2.08 3.06
N TRP A 113 16.67 -2.54 1.93
CA TRP A 113 15.90 -1.66 1.06
C TRP A 113 14.62 -1.21 1.77
N LYS A 114 14.25 0.07 1.61
CA LYS A 114 13.10 0.68 2.31
C LYS A 114 11.82 -0.16 2.19
N GLY A 115 11.53 -0.71 1.02
CA GLY A 115 10.28 -1.47 0.79
C GLY A 115 10.27 -2.89 1.35
N TYR A 116 11.29 -3.30 2.12
CA TYR A 116 11.26 -4.55 2.90
C TYR A 116 10.82 -4.33 4.35
N LEU A 117 10.67 -3.06 4.76
CA LEU A 117 10.48 -2.69 6.16
C LEU A 117 9.25 -1.80 6.33
N THR A 118 8.47 -2.10 7.35
CA THR A 118 7.38 -1.27 7.85
C THR A 118 7.85 -0.54 9.10
N ARG A 119 7.51 0.73 9.24
CA ARG A 119 7.89 1.53 10.42
C ARG A 119 7.15 1.04 11.66
N GLY A 120 7.82 1.03 12.81
CA GLY A 120 7.30 0.56 14.09
C GLY A 120 8.04 -0.69 14.59
N ALA A 121 8.08 -0.88 15.91
CA ALA A 121 8.65 -2.08 16.50
C ALA A 121 7.84 -3.34 16.14
N TYR A 122 8.50 -4.49 16.10
CA TYR A 122 7.81 -5.77 16.01
C TYR A 122 7.10 -6.08 17.33
N SER A 123 5.82 -6.45 17.26
CA SER A 123 5.06 -7.02 18.37
C SER A 123 4.78 -8.51 18.11
N SER A 124 5.11 -9.38 19.06
CA SER A 124 4.82 -10.83 19.00
C SER A 124 3.32 -11.14 19.04
N ASN A 125 2.52 -10.14 19.36
CA ASN A 125 1.09 -10.17 19.15
C ASN A 125 0.85 -9.79 17.67
N SER A 126 0.51 -10.80 16.87
CA SER A 126 -0.49 -10.63 15.80
C SER A 126 -1.91 -10.85 16.35
N ALA A 127 -2.11 -10.62 17.64
CA ALA A 127 -3.30 -9.97 18.16
C ALA A 127 -2.97 -8.48 18.30
N ALA A 128 -3.99 -7.61 18.39
CA ALA A 128 -3.85 -6.18 18.58
C ALA A 128 -2.71 -5.77 19.55
N ASN A 129 -2.16 -4.57 19.32
CA ASN A 129 -1.34 -3.85 20.27
C ASN A 129 -1.99 -3.91 21.67
N ASN A 130 -1.47 -4.76 22.55
CA ASN A 130 -1.78 -4.77 23.97
C ASN A 130 -0.50 -4.37 24.69
N ASN A 131 -0.28 -3.06 24.75
CA ASN A 131 0.29 -2.48 25.96
C ASN A 131 -0.90 -2.08 26.82
N ASN A 132 -1.21 -2.88 27.84
CA ASN A 132 -1.98 -2.37 28.97
C ASN A 132 -1.06 -2.35 30.18
N THR A 133 -0.46 -1.20 30.42
CA THR A 133 -0.34 -0.68 31.78
C THR A 133 -0.39 0.83 31.70
N ASP A 134 -1.34 1.37 32.45
CA ASP A 134 -1.62 2.78 32.73
C ASP A 134 -2.37 3.61 31.68
N LYS A 135 -3.68 3.73 31.99
CA LYS A 135 -4.58 4.81 31.60
C LYS A 135 -4.95 4.81 30.12
N SER A 136 -6.25 4.72 29.86
CA SER A 136 -6.90 5.18 28.63
C SER A 136 -6.32 6.55 28.23
N THR A 137 -5.23 6.57 27.48
CA THR A 137 -4.71 7.76 26.83
C THR A 137 -5.49 7.83 25.54
N THR A 138 -6.68 8.43 25.63
CA THR A 138 -7.51 8.76 24.49
C THR A 138 -6.67 9.62 23.56
N THR A 139 -6.04 9.01 22.56
CA THR A 139 -5.32 9.76 21.53
C THR A 139 -6.36 10.62 20.84
N ASN A 140 -6.34 11.93 21.04
CA ASN A 140 -7.31 12.82 20.44
C ASN A 140 -6.95 13.04 18.96
N TRP A 141 -7.71 12.42 18.06
CA TRP A 141 -7.53 12.53 16.61
C TRP A 141 -8.29 13.73 16.03
N VAL A 142 -9.18 14.34 16.82
CA VAL A 142 -9.97 15.51 16.39
C VAL A 142 -9.06 16.72 16.28
N THR A 143 -8.92 17.24 15.06
CA THR A 143 -8.19 18.47 14.75
C THR A 143 -8.99 19.29 13.74
N THR A 144 -8.58 20.53 13.48
CA THR A 144 -9.22 21.38 12.44
C THR A 144 -9.21 20.70 11.07
N ASP A 145 -8.15 19.96 10.74
CA ASP A 145 -8.02 19.25 9.47
C ASP A 145 -8.64 17.84 9.49
N ASN A 146 -9.07 17.35 10.66
CA ASN A 146 -9.68 16.03 10.87
C ASN A 146 -10.87 16.15 11.84
N PRO A 147 -11.98 16.78 11.43
CA PRO A 147 -13.05 17.17 12.34
C PRO A 147 -13.82 15.97 12.94
N GLY A 148 -13.91 14.83 12.25
CA GLY A 148 -14.51 13.59 12.78
C GLY A 148 -13.57 12.80 13.69
N GLY A 149 -12.26 13.08 13.65
CA GLY A 149 -11.25 12.34 14.40
C GLY A 149 -11.02 10.95 13.84
N ILE A 150 -10.78 10.84 12.53
CA ILE A 150 -10.40 9.59 11.89
C ILE A 150 -9.02 9.15 12.42
N PRO A 151 -8.84 7.89 12.84
CA PRO A 151 -7.55 7.37 13.29
C PRO A 151 -6.60 7.09 12.11
N HIS A 152 -5.31 7.44 12.27
CA HIS A 152 -4.26 7.23 11.26
C HIS A 152 -4.56 7.76 9.85
N PRO A 153 -5.15 8.96 9.69
CA PRO A 153 -5.63 9.40 8.40
C PRO A 153 -4.46 9.67 7.46
N THR A 154 -4.60 9.28 6.20
CA THR A 154 -3.59 9.62 5.19
C THR A 154 -3.71 11.08 4.77
N LYS A 155 -2.63 11.70 4.28
CA LYS A 155 -2.72 13.07 3.72
C LYS A 155 -3.75 13.16 2.59
N LYS A 156 -3.86 12.12 1.77
CA LYS A 156 -4.79 12.06 0.64
C LYS A 156 -6.25 12.00 1.13
N GLU A 157 -6.50 11.20 2.15
CA GLU A 157 -7.80 11.10 2.84
C GLU A 157 -8.19 12.43 3.46
N LEU A 158 -7.32 13.07 4.24
CA LEU A 158 -7.59 14.40 4.80
C LEU A 158 -7.87 15.44 3.71
N SER A 159 -7.12 15.43 2.60
CA SER A 159 -7.38 16.33 1.48
C SER A 159 -8.73 16.08 0.80
N ALA A 160 -9.13 14.81 0.63
CA ALA A 160 -10.42 14.47 0.03
C ALA A 160 -11.60 14.88 0.93
N LEU A 161 -11.44 14.74 2.25
CA LEU A 161 -12.46 15.11 3.24
C LEU A 161 -12.62 16.62 3.39
N LYS A 162 -11.55 17.40 3.18
CA LYS A 162 -11.65 18.87 3.12
C LYS A 162 -12.57 19.35 2.00
N SER A 163 -12.63 18.60 0.89
CA SER A 163 -13.53 18.90 -0.24
C SER A 163 -14.97 18.45 0.00
N SER A 164 -15.21 17.47 0.88
CA SER A 164 -16.56 17.01 1.21
C SER A 164 -17.21 17.81 2.35
N TYR A 165 -16.41 18.44 3.22
CA TYR A 165 -16.89 19.25 4.35
C TYR A 165 -17.42 20.64 3.96
N SER A 166 -17.24 21.08 2.70
CA SER A 166 -17.69 22.40 2.23
C SER A 166 -19.19 22.49 1.96
N ASP A 167 -19.93 21.38 2.00
CA ASP A 167 -21.39 21.37 1.94
C ASP A 167 -21.98 20.95 3.31
N PRO A 168 -22.47 21.90 4.12
CA PRO A 168 -23.01 21.62 5.45
C PRO A 168 -24.36 20.88 5.44
N TYR A 169 -24.93 20.57 4.27
CA TYR A 169 -26.20 19.86 4.13
C TYR A 169 -26.06 18.38 3.73
N GLU A 170 -24.85 17.87 3.49
CA GLU A 170 -24.60 16.46 3.15
C GLU A 170 -23.72 15.76 4.19
N GLU A 171 -24.32 15.36 5.33
CA GLU A 171 -23.68 14.53 6.37
C GLU A 171 -23.11 13.22 5.76
N ASP A 172 -23.77 12.68 4.73
CA ASP A 172 -23.38 11.48 4.00
C ASP A 172 -22.05 11.63 3.24
N ALA A 173 -21.68 12.83 2.78
CA ALA A 173 -20.49 13.03 1.96
C ALA A 173 -19.18 12.81 2.75
N TYR A 174 -19.18 13.15 4.05
CA TYR A 174 -18.06 12.88 4.95
C TYR A 174 -17.89 11.37 5.18
N ASP A 175 -18.99 10.68 5.50
CA ASP A 175 -19.01 9.24 5.75
C ASP A 175 -18.60 8.42 4.52
N LEU A 176 -19.05 8.84 3.32
CA LEU A 176 -18.63 8.25 2.05
C LEU A 176 -17.13 8.41 1.80
N GLY A 177 -16.57 9.58 2.13
CA GLY A 177 -15.13 9.83 2.06
C GLY A 177 -14.35 8.91 3.01
N VAL A 178 -14.79 8.78 4.26
CA VAL A 178 -14.16 7.91 5.26
C VAL A 178 -14.18 6.46 4.79
N THR A 179 -15.36 5.94 4.46
CA THR A 179 -15.54 4.53 4.07
C THR A 179 -14.76 4.17 2.82
N TYR A 180 -14.63 5.08 1.83
CA TYR A 180 -13.79 4.86 0.66
C TYR A 180 -12.31 4.58 1.02
N TYR A 181 -11.70 5.42 1.87
CA TYR A 181 -10.30 5.24 2.26
C TYR A 181 -10.10 4.10 3.27
N GLN A 182 -11.14 3.76 4.03
CA GLN A 182 -11.18 2.65 4.96
C GLN A 182 -11.25 1.29 4.23
N ASP A 183 -12.06 1.18 3.18
CA ASP A 183 -12.34 -0.08 2.47
C ASP A 183 -11.27 -0.39 1.41
N LEU A 184 -10.76 0.63 0.74
CA LEU A 184 -9.81 0.48 -0.37
C LEU A 184 -8.55 -0.35 -0.01
N PRO A 185 -7.90 -0.19 1.16
CA PRO A 185 -6.75 -1.00 1.55
C PRO A 185 -7.06 -2.49 1.76
N ILE A 186 -8.31 -2.84 2.06
CA ILE A 186 -8.78 -4.21 2.28
C ILE A 186 -9.11 -4.84 0.93
N ILE A 187 -9.83 -4.12 0.06
CA ILE A 187 -10.05 -4.51 -1.34
C ILE A 187 -8.70 -4.82 -2.01
N LYS A 188 -7.70 -3.98 -1.78
CA LYS A 188 -6.35 -4.18 -2.30
C LYS A 188 -5.63 -5.40 -1.77
N ASP A 189 -6.05 -6.05 -0.69
CA ASP A 189 -5.43 -7.31 -0.25
C ASP A 189 -5.96 -8.53 -1.02
N PHE A 190 -7.13 -8.41 -1.66
CA PHE A 190 -7.66 -9.43 -2.57
C PHE A 190 -6.94 -9.37 -3.93
N MET A 191 -5.69 -9.86 -3.94
CA MET A 191 -4.78 -9.81 -5.09
C MET A 191 -5.42 -10.35 -6.37
N GLY A 192 -5.49 -9.50 -7.39
CA GLY A 192 -5.99 -9.88 -8.72
C GLY A 192 -7.50 -9.80 -8.88
N THR A 193 -8.25 -9.30 -7.90
CA THR A 193 -9.64 -8.90 -8.09
C THR A 193 -9.76 -7.61 -8.91
N ILE A 194 -10.94 -7.39 -9.49
CA ILE A 194 -11.28 -6.20 -10.28
C ILE A 194 -12.27 -5.36 -9.48
N TYR A 195 -11.89 -4.15 -9.09
CA TYR A 195 -12.80 -3.25 -8.37
C TYR A 195 -14.02 -2.91 -9.24
N ASN A 196 -15.22 -3.08 -8.69
CA ASN A 196 -16.48 -2.73 -9.35
C ASN A 196 -17.40 -1.98 -8.38
N SER A 197 -17.43 -0.64 -8.48
CA SER A 197 -18.27 0.22 -7.64
C SER A 197 -19.77 -0.02 -7.81
N LYS A 198 -20.22 -0.72 -8.86
CA LYS A 198 -21.62 -1.05 -9.10
C LYS A 198 -22.10 -2.29 -8.34
N LEU A 199 -21.20 -3.08 -7.75
CA LEU A 199 -21.61 -4.24 -6.95
C LEU A 199 -22.28 -3.74 -5.67
N ASN A 200 -23.55 -4.11 -5.52
CA ASN A 200 -24.33 -3.74 -4.35
C ASN A 200 -23.84 -4.51 -3.13
N SER A 201 -23.26 -3.81 -2.17
CA SER A 201 -22.77 -4.40 -0.92
C SER A 201 -23.76 -4.26 0.24
N THR A 202 -24.91 -3.63 0.03
CA THR A 202 -25.93 -3.39 1.07
C THR A 202 -27.15 -4.32 0.96
N LYS A 203 -27.41 -4.92 -0.22
CA LYS A 203 -28.50 -5.90 -0.42
C LYS A 203 -28.00 -7.11 -1.22
N PRO A 204 -27.99 -8.32 -0.63
CA PRO A 204 -27.81 -9.54 -1.38
C PRO A 204 -28.93 -9.69 -2.40
N ASP A 205 -28.60 -9.79 -3.69
CA ASP A 205 -29.60 -10.04 -4.73
C ASP A 205 -29.97 -11.54 -4.84
N GLY A 206 -29.31 -12.39 -4.05
CA GLY A 206 -29.51 -13.84 -4.05
C GLY A 206 -28.93 -14.54 -5.29
N SER A 207 -28.16 -13.82 -6.13
CA SER A 207 -27.49 -14.40 -7.29
C SER A 207 -26.49 -15.46 -6.85
N SER A 208 -26.58 -16.66 -7.44
CA SER A 208 -25.67 -17.78 -7.17
C SER A 208 -24.22 -17.47 -7.55
N ASN A 209 -23.99 -16.47 -8.40
CA ASN A 209 -22.66 -16.04 -8.84
C ASN A 209 -22.04 -14.97 -7.93
N THR A 210 -22.79 -14.46 -6.94
CA THR A 210 -22.32 -13.42 -6.02
C THR A 210 -22.13 -13.98 -4.61
N LYS A 211 -20.92 -13.83 -4.08
CA LYS A 211 -20.58 -14.17 -2.70
C LYS A 211 -20.56 -12.90 -1.84
N TYR A 212 -21.20 -12.98 -0.69
CA TYR A 212 -21.22 -11.93 0.32
C TYR A 212 -20.48 -12.41 1.57
N ILE A 213 -19.45 -11.68 1.98
CA ILE A 213 -18.71 -11.94 3.21
C ILE A 213 -19.01 -10.81 4.18
N LYS A 214 -19.69 -11.14 5.27
CA LYS A 214 -20.05 -10.17 6.32
C LYS A 214 -19.15 -10.37 7.53
N VAL A 215 -19.11 -9.37 8.40
CA VAL A 215 -18.49 -9.52 9.73
C VAL A 215 -19.02 -10.77 10.44
N SER A 216 -18.14 -11.64 10.94
CA SER A 216 -18.56 -12.93 11.53
C SER A 216 -19.20 -12.76 12.91
N VAL A 217 -18.68 -11.83 13.70
CA VAL A 217 -19.14 -11.50 15.05
C VAL A 217 -19.01 -10.00 15.22
N LYS A 218 -20.06 -9.35 15.74
CA LYS A 218 -20.02 -7.91 16.03
C LYS A 218 -18.81 -7.53 16.90
N PRO A 219 -18.19 -6.37 16.66
CA PRO A 219 -17.10 -5.90 17.50
C PRO A 219 -17.52 -5.80 18.97
N THR A 220 -16.63 -6.22 19.86
CA THR A 220 -16.78 -6.00 21.31
C THR A 220 -16.61 -4.51 21.64
N ASP A 221 -17.12 -4.07 22.79
CA ASP A 221 -16.97 -2.68 23.25
C ASP A 221 -15.50 -2.23 23.27
N GLN A 222 -14.59 -3.12 23.71
CA GLN A 222 -13.15 -2.84 23.70
C GLN A 222 -12.63 -2.64 22.27
N GLN A 223 -13.02 -3.50 21.33
CA GLN A 223 -12.64 -3.35 19.91
C GLN A 223 -13.21 -2.07 19.30
N ILE A 224 -14.44 -1.67 19.67
CA ILE A 224 -15.03 -0.39 19.25
C ILE A 224 -14.18 0.78 19.74
N GLN A 225 -13.78 0.76 21.02
CA GLN A 225 -12.89 1.79 21.58
C GLN A 225 -11.52 1.80 20.89
N ASP A 226 -10.93 0.63 20.64
CA ASP A 226 -9.62 0.48 19.99
C ASP A 226 -9.65 0.93 18.52
N LEU A 227 -10.75 0.68 17.82
CA LEU A 227 -10.99 1.19 16.46
C LEU A 227 -11.09 2.71 16.48
N ALA A 228 -11.90 3.27 17.39
CA ALA A 228 -12.09 4.72 17.49
C ALA A 228 -10.81 5.47 17.90
N ASN A 229 -10.00 4.90 18.80
CA ASN A 229 -8.76 5.53 19.26
C ASN A 229 -7.55 5.20 18.37
N GLY A 230 -7.71 4.33 17.38
CA GLY A 230 -6.65 3.93 16.44
C GLY A 230 -5.66 2.89 16.97
N SER A 231 -5.88 2.30 18.15
CA SER A 231 -5.04 1.21 18.66
C SER A 231 -5.20 -0.08 17.84
N LEU A 232 -6.39 -0.24 17.24
CA LEU A 232 -6.72 -1.26 16.25
C LEU A 232 -7.12 -0.56 14.94
N THR A 233 -6.46 -0.88 13.83
CA THR A 233 -6.90 -0.35 12.52
C THR A 233 -8.07 -1.18 11.98
N PHE A 234 -8.97 -0.55 11.22
CA PHE A 234 -10.09 -1.25 10.60
C PHE A 234 -9.63 -2.39 9.67
N LYS A 235 -8.57 -2.16 8.89
CA LYS A 235 -7.95 -3.22 8.07
C LYS A 235 -7.51 -4.43 8.90
N GLN A 236 -6.85 -4.21 10.03
CA GLN A 236 -6.44 -5.30 10.92
C GLN A 236 -7.65 -6.07 11.47
N PHE A 237 -8.69 -5.35 11.88
CA PHE A 237 -9.94 -5.95 12.34
C PHE A 237 -10.56 -6.86 11.28
N VAL A 238 -10.74 -6.34 10.05
CA VAL A 238 -11.34 -7.10 8.95
C VAL A 238 -10.50 -8.31 8.54
N LEU A 239 -9.18 -8.16 8.38
CA LEU A 239 -8.32 -9.29 8.01
C LEU A 239 -8.29 -10.40 9.09
N ALA A 240 -8.33 -10.03 10.37
CA ALA A 240 -8.42 -11.01 11.46
C ALA A 240 -9.75 -11.77 11.41
N ASP A 241 -10.85 -11.08 11.13
CA ASP A 241 -12.17 -11.68 10.99
C ASP A 241 -12.26 -12.60 9.76
N LEU A 242 -11.73 -12.18 8.61
CA LEU A 242 -11.65 -13.01 7.40
C LEU A 242 -10.82 -14.29 7.62
N ASN A 243 -9.71 -14.18 8.34
CA ASN A 243 -8.88 -15.34 8.70
C ASN A 243 -9.65 -16.31 9.63
N LYS A 244 -10.40 -15.78 10.61
CA LYS A 244 -11.28 -16.59 11.48
C LYS A 244 -12.39 -17.30 10.68
N GLN A 245 -12.88 -16.67 9.63
CA GLN A 245 -13.84 -17.24 8.68
C GLN A 245 -13.20 -18.20 7.66
N HIS A 246 -11.90 -18.47 7.76
CA HIS A 246 -11.14 -19.29 6.81
C HIS A 246 -11.24 -18.82 5.35
N ILE A 247 -11.31 -17.51 5.14
CA ILE A 247 -11.36 -16.91 3.81
C ILE A 247 -9.95 -16.80 3.24
N ASP A 248 -9.66 -17.59 2.20
CA ASP A 248 -8.47 -17.40 1.37
C ASP A 248 -8.72 -16.27 0.36
N LEU A 249 -8.06 -15.13 0.59
CA LEU A 249 -8.16 -13.95 -0.28
C LEU A 249 -7.71 -14.23 -1.72
N SER A 250 -6.77 -15.16 -1.90
CA SER A 250 -6.20 -15.47 -3.22
C SER A 250 -7.13 -16.29 -4.11
N ALA A 251 -8.12 -16.97 -3.52
CA ALA A 251 -9.13 -17.76 -4.22
C ALA A 251 -10.03 -16.90 -5.13
N TYR A 252 -10.07 -15.59 -4.92
CA TYR A 252 -10.93 -14.66 -5.66
C TYR A 252 -10.20 -13.92 -6.80
N LYS A 253 -9.04 -14.43 -7.24
CA LYS A 253 -8.35 -13.86 -8.40
C LYS A 253 -9.30 -13.79 -9.61
N SER A 254 -9.30 -12.64 -10.29
CA SER A 254 -10.18 -12.29 -11.41
C SER A 254 -11.65 -12.05 -11.07
N TRP A 255 -12.08 -12.25 -9.82
CA TRP A 255 -13.43 -11.90 -9.40
C TRP A 255 -13.57 -10.38 -9.34
N GLN A 256 -14.80 -9.90 -9.54
CA GLN A 256 -15.09 -8.50 -9.27
C GLN A 256 -15.34 -8.32 -7.77
N ILE A 257 -14.89 -7.20 -7.21
CA ILE A 257 -14.98 -6.93 -5.78
C ILE A 257 -15.53 -5.53 -5.50
N ASN A 258 -16.35 -5.43 -4.47
CA ASN A 258 -16.65 -4.18 -3.79
C ASN A 258 -16.74 -4.42 -2.28
N MET A 259 -16.67 -3.36 -1.50
CA MET A 259 -16.82 -3.41 -0.05
C MET A 259 -17.65 -2.22 0.41
N SER A 260 -18.43 -2.44 1.46
CA SER A 260 -19.09 -1.39 2.21
C SER A 260 -18.90 -1.66 3.69
N SER A 261 -18.60 -0.60 4.43
CA SER A 261 -18.45 -0.64 5.87
C SER A 261 -19.13 0.55 6.54
N THR A 262 -19.33 0.46 7.85
CA THR A 262 -19.66 1.64 8.65
C THR A 262 -18.43 2.51 8.87
N PRO A 263 -18.56 3.84 8.86
CA PRO A 263 -17.42 4.74 9.04
C PRO A 263 -16.80 4.60 10.44
N ILE A 264 -15.45 4.62 10.50
CA ILE A 264 -14.69 4.54 11.74
C ILE A 264 -14.00 5.88 12.03
N TYR A 265 -14.55 6.65 12.97
CA TYR A 265 -13.94 7.85 13.51
C TYR A 265 -14.42 8.16 14.94
N GLN A 266 -13.66 8.97 15.68
CA GLN A 266 -13.89 9.21 17.11
C GLN A 266 -15.24 9.80 17.46
N LYS A 267 -15.75 10.73 16.64
CA LYS A 267 -17.07 11.33 16.89
C LYS A 267 -18.23 10.34 16.65
N ALA A 268 -18.14 9.47 15.64
CA ALA A 268 -19.16 8.44 15.37
C ALA A 268 -19.35 7.49 16.56
N ASN A 269 -18.26 7.16 17.28
CA ASN A 269 -18.33 6.31 18.48
C ASN A 269 -19.09 6.99 19.65
N LYS A 270 -19.02 8.31 19.78
CA LYS A 270 -19.62 9.04 20.93
C LYS A 270 -21.10 9.33 20.77
N GLN A 271 -21.64 9.22 19.56
CA GLN A 271 -22.97 9.72 19.24
C GLN A 271 -24.09 8.67 19.32
N TYR A 272 -23.82 7.42 19.70
CA TYR A 272 -24.80 6.30 19.63
C TYR A 272 -25.47 6.11 18.25
N ALA A 273 -24.97 6.79 17.21
CA ALA A 273 -25.63 6.90 15.91
C ALA A 273 -25.45 5.65 15.02
N TYR A 274 -24.48 4.79 15.32
CA TYR A 274 -24.18 3.59 14.53
C TYR A 274 -24.27 2.32 15.40
N PRO A 275 -25.44 1.66 15.50
CA PRO A 275 -25.57 0.33 16.13
C PRO A 275 -24.83 -0.80 15.38
N LYS A 276 -24.01 -0.41 14.39
CA LYS A 276 -23.30 -1.20 13.41
C LYS A 276 -21.81 -0.82 13.33
N PHE A 277 -21.27 -0.08 14.31
CA PHE A 277 -19.86 0.36 14.28
C PHE A 277 -18.91 -0.82 14.11
N GLY A 278 -18.13 -0.81 13.03
CA GLY A 278 -17.22 -1.90 12.64
C GLY A 278 -17.88 -3.02 11.80
N ASP A 279 -19.16 -2.88 11.44
CA ASP A 279 -19.79 -3.77 10.48
C ASP A 279 -19.21 -3.54 9.08
N TYR A 280 -19.10 -4.64 8.33
CA TYR A 280 -18.67 -4.60 6.94
C TYR A 280 -19.33 -5.71 6.13
N THR A 281 -19.39 -5.49 4.81
CA THR A 281 -19.75 -6.49 3.81
C THR A 281 -18.81 -6.36 2.61
N ILE A 282 -18.18 -7.48 2.24
CA ILE A 282 -17.40 -7.62 1.00
C ILE A 282 -18.27 -8.39 0.00
N THR A 283 -18.43 -7.83 -1.18
CA THR A 283 -19.21 -8.42 -2.28
C THR A 283 -18.25 -8.88 -3.37
N LEU A 284 -18.35 -10.14 -3.74
CA LEU A 284 -17.49 -10.81 -4.71
C LEU A 284 -18.35 -11.43 -5.80
N LEU A 285 -18.20 -10.97 -7.05
CA LEU A 285 -18.92 -11.53 -8.19
C LEU A 285 -17.96 -12.38 -9.04
N ALA A 286 -18.35 -13.63 -9.28
CA ALA A 286 -17.56 -14.57 -10.08
C ALA A 286 -17.41 -14.09 -11.54
N PRO A 287 -16.30 -14.41 -12.21
CA PRO A 287 -16.17 -14.18 -13.66
C PRO A 287 -17.29 -14.91 -14.41
N GLN A 288 -17.94 -14.24 -15.36
CA GLN A 288 -18.85 -14.93 -16.27
C GLN A 288 -18.02 -15.78 -17.23
N HIS A 289 -18.30 -17.09 -17.31
CA HIS A 289 -17.78 -17.91 -18.40
C HIS A 289 -18.42 -17.42 -19.70
N GLN A 290 -17.59 -16.96 -20.64
CA GLN A 290 -17.99 -16.74 -22.04
C GLN A 290 -18.15 -18.09 -22.74
#